data_AF-A0A645FF03-F1
#
_entry.id   AF-A0A645FF03-F1
#
_cell.length_a   1.000
_cell.length_b   1.000
_cell.length_c   1.000
_cell.angle_alpha   90.00
_cell.angle_beta   90.00
_cell.angle_gamma   90.00
#
_symmetry.space_group_name_H-M   'P 1'
#
loop_
_entity.id
_entity.type
_entity.pdbx_description
1 polymer ?
#
loop_
_entity_poly.entity_id
_entity_poly.type
_entity_poly.pdbx_seq_one_letter_code
_entity_poly.pdbx_strand_id
1 'polypeptide(L)'
;MYGRLLESLPRTTPIYHWGDIDEGGFRIASTIAATARGAGFSLQPYRMSPEDVPLEMRVEASARTLERIHHFACAAGWLELGQAMREAGFVAEQEALERE
;
A
#
# COMPACT_ATOMS: atom_id res chain seq x y z
N MET A 1 -2.10 -6.40 -18.54
CA MET A 1 -2.38 -7.78 -18.12
C MET A 1 -3.30 -7.82 -16.89
N TYR A 2 -2.95 -7.13 -15.80
CA TYR A 2 -3.77 -7.08 -14.57
C TYR A 2 -5.25 -6.67 -14.79
N GLY A 3 -5.52 -5.61 -15.56
CA GLY A 3 -6.90 -5.19 -15.86
C GLY A 3 -7.77 -6.27 -16.50
N ARG A 4 -7.21 -7.10 -17.40
CA ARG A 4 -7.96 -8.21 -18.02
C ARG A 4 -8.34 -9.29 -17.01
N LEU A 5 -7.48 -9.53 -16.00
CA LEU A 5 -7.82 -10.46 -14.91
C LEU A 5 -8.98 -9.89 -14.10
N LEU A 6 -8.92 -8.60 -13.74
CA LEU A 6 -9.99 -7.96 -12.97
C LEU A 6 -11.34 -7.97 -13.71
N GLU A 7 -11.33 -7.71 -15.01
CA GLU A 7 -12.54 -7.76 -15.86
C GLU A 7 -13.20 -9.14 -15.89
N SER A 8 -12.45 -10.21 -15.64
CA SER A 8 -12.98 -11.58 -15.57
C SER A 8 -13.55 -11.96 -14.20
N LEU A 9 -13.33 -11.14 -13.16
CA LEU A 9 -13.79 -11.43 -11.80
C LEU A 9 -15.21 -10.92 -11.56
N PRO A 10 -16.00 -11.58 -10.69
CA PRO A 10 -17.21 -10.99 -10.14
C PRO A 10 -16.90 -9.67 -9.44
N ARG A 11 -17.73 -8.64 -9.64
CA ARG A 11 -17.55 -7.31 -9.03
C ARG A 11 -17.58 -7.31 -7.50
N THR A 12 -18.07 -8.38 -6.89
CA THR A 12 -18.07 -8.59 -5.44
C THR A 12 -16.73 -9.12 -4.90
N THR A 13 -15.77 -9.43 -5.78
CA THR A 13 -14.47 -9.97 -5.37
C THR A 13 -13.64 -8.88 -4.70
N PRO A 14 -13.23 -9.04 -3.43
CA PRO A 14 -12.35 -8.08 -2.79
C PRO A 14 -10.93 -8.21 -3.35
N ILE A 15 -10.27 -7.07 -3.57
CA ILE A 15 -8.90 -7.02 -4.11
C ILE A 15 -8.00 -6.42 -3.04
N TYR A 16 -7.07 -7.22 -2.54
CA TYR A 16 -6.09 -6.80 -1.54
C TYR A 16 -4.70 -6.66 -2.17
N HIS A 17 -3.92 -5.71 -1.67
CA HIS A 17 -2.52 -5.54 -2.03
C HIS A 17 -1.64 -5.57 -0.78
N TRP A 18 -0.58 -6.35 -0.86
CA TRP A 18 0.53 -6.34 0.08
C TRP A 18 1.80 -6.09 -0.72
N GLY A 19 2.66 -5.25 -0.17
CA GLY A 19 3.93 -4.87 -0.73
C GLY A 19 4.76 -4.20 0.34
N ASP A 20 5.95 -3.75 -0.03
CA ASP A 20 6.86 -3.06 0.87
C ASP A 20 6.24 -1.78 1.42
N ILE A 21 6.57 -1.47 2.67
CA ILE A 21 6.10 -0.29 3.38
C ILE A 21 7.13 0.82 3.15
N ASP A 22 7.29 1.18 1.88
CA ASP A 22 8.25 2.17 1.42
C ASP A 22 7.69 2.99 0.23
N GLU A 23 8.48 3.90 -0.32
CA GLU A 23 8.03 4.68 -1.48
C GLU A 23 7.72 3.79 -2.70
N GLY A 24 8.53 2.76 -2.93
CA GLY A 24 8.40 1.85 -4.07
C GLY A 24 7.10 1.06 -4.03
N GLY A 25 6.80 0.43 -2.90
CA GLY A 25 5.60 -0.35 -2.65
C GLY A 25 4.34 0.50 -2.79
N PHE A 26 4.31 1.69 -2.19
CA PHE A 26 3.15 2.60 -2.34
C PHE A 26 2.98 3.11 -3.78
N ARG A 27 4.07 3.36 -4.51
CA ARG A 27 4.00 3.73 -5.94
C ARG A 27 3.43 2.61 -6.79
N ILE A 28 3.82 1.36 -6.53
CA ILE A 28 3.23 0.18 -7.18
C ILE A 28 1.74 0.06 -6.82
N ALA A 29 1.41 0.15 -5.52
CA ALA A 29 0.03 0.10 -5.02
C ALA A 29 -0.88 1.12 -5.72
N SER A 30 -0.43 2.37 -5.88
CA SER A 30 -1.21 3.42 -6.55
C SER A 30 -1.46 3.12 -8.04
N THR A 31 -0.49 2.50 -8.73
CA THR A 31 -0.63 2.07 -10.13
C THR A 31 -1.64 0.92 -10.26
N ILE A 32 -1.57 -0.05 -9.36
CA ILE A 32 -2.51 -1.16 -9.27
C ILE A 32 -3.92 -0.64 -8.96
N ALA A 33 -4.04 0.28 -8.00
CA ALA A 33 -5.31 0.88 -7.60
C ALA A 33 -5.96 1.66 -8.75
N ALA A 34 -5.19 2.43 -9.52
CA ALA A 34 -5.71 3.10 -10.71
C ALA A 34 -6.26 2.11 -11.74
N THR A 35 -5.56 1.00 -11.97
CA THR A 35 -6.03 -0.07 -12.86
C THR A 35 -7.29 -0.75 -12.30
N ALA A 36 -7.33 -1.01 -11.00
CA ALA A 36 -8.47 -1.64 -10.33
C ALA A 36 -9.73 -0.77 -10.39
N ARG A 37 -9.58 0.54 -10.13
CA ARG A 37 -10.67 1.51 -10.26
C ARG A 37 -11.21 1.56 -11.69
N GLY A 38 -10.34 1.49 -12.69
CA GLY A 38 -10.75 1.40 -14.10
C GLY A 38 -11.63 0.18 -14.42
N ALA A 39 -11.43 -0.94 -13.71
CA ALA A 39 -12.26 -2.14 -13.81
C ALA A 39 -13.49 -2.12 -12.86
N GLY A 40 -13.63 -1.10 -12.01
CA GLY A 40 -14.73 -0.96 -11.04
C GLY A 40 -14.49 -1.67 -9.70
N PHE A 41 -13.22 -1.89 -9.33
CA PHE A 41 -12.82 -2.42 -8.03
C PHE A 41 -12.11 -1.34 -7.20
N SER A 42 -12.18 -1.50 -5.88
CA SER A 42 -11.35 -0.73 -4.93
C SER A 42 -10.24 -1.63 -4.39
N LEU A 43 -9.00 -1.18 -4.50
CA LEU A 43 -7.84 -1.87 -3.93
C LEU A 43 -7.80 -1.62 -2.42
N GLN A 44 -7.70 -2.66 -1.62
CA GLN A 44 -7.57 -2.58 -0.17
C GLN A 44 -6.12 -2.86 0.24
N PRO A 45 -5.54 -2.11 1.19
CA PRO A 45 -4.24 -2.45 1.74
C PRO A 45 -4.36 -3.70 2.63
N TYR A 46 -3.32 -4.53 2.65
CA TYR A 46 -3.21 -5.68 3.54
C TYR A 46 -1.83 -5.69 4.17
N ARG A 47 -1.74 -5.68 5.50
CA ARG A 47 -0.47 -5.69 6.26
C ARG A 47 0.50 -4.58 5.87
N MET A 48 -0.02 -3.41 5.56
CA MET A 48 0.76 -2.20 5.25
C MET A 48 0.52 -1.07 6.26
N SER A 49 -0.32 -1.30 7.28
CA SER A 49 -0.57 -0.33 8.35
C SER A 49 0.62 -0.27 9.30
N PRO A 50 0.96 0.90 9.88
CA PRO A 50 1.95 0.98 10.94
C PRO A 50 1.73 0.00 12.10
N GLU A 51 0.48 -0.36 12.40
CA GLU A 51 0.14 -1.28 13.47
C GLU A 51 0.51 -2.74 13.16
N ASP A 52 0.67 -3.07 11.88
CA ASP A 52 1.04 -4.40 11.41
C ASP A 52 2.56 -4.64 11.47
N VAL A 53 3.37 -3.62 11.79
CA VAL A 53 4.83 -3.67 11.71
C VAL A 53 5.49 -3.69 13.09
N PRO A 54 6.20 -4.77 13.47
CA PRO A 54 6.99 -4.81 14.70
C PRO A 54 8.05 -3.71 14.76
N LEU A 55 8.33 -3.18 15.95
CA LEU A 55 9.22 -2.02 16.13
C LEU A 55 10.65 -2.30 15.62
N GLU A 56 11.12 -3.53 15.78
CA GLU A 56 12.44 -4.01 15.36
C GLU A 56 12.65 -4.03 13.85
N MET A 57 11.56 -4.00 13.06
CA MET A 57 11.60 -4.00 11.60
C MET A 57 11.52 -2.60 11.00
N ARG A 58 11.25 -1.59 11.84
CA ARG A 58 11.03 -0.20 11.39
C ARG A 58 12.37 0.51 11.20
N VAL A 59 12.55 1.10 10.02
CA VAL A 59 13.69 1.95 9.69
C VAL A 59 13.23 3.38 9.56
N GLU A 60 13.86 4.32 10.26
CA GLU A 60 13.50 5.74 10.22
C GLU A 60 13.55 6.29 8.78
N ALA A 61 12.50 6.99 8.39
CA ALA A 61 12.34 7.52 7.05
C ALA A 61 12.52 9.03 7.02
N SER A 62 13.09 9.54 5.92
CA SER A 62 13.17 10.99 5.72
C SER A 62 11.77 11.59 5.52
N ALA A 63 11.57 12.84 5.93
CA ALA A 63 10.31 13.56 5.70
C ALA A 63 9.90 13.56 4.21
N ARG A 64 10.87 13.66 3.29
CA ARG A 64 10.62 13.58 1.84
C ARG A 64 10.04 12.22 1.43
N THR A 65 10.59 11.13 1.98
CA THR A 65 10.10 9.77 1.73
C THR A 65 8.66 9.64 2.23
N LEU A 66 8.38 10.13 3.43
CA LEU A 66 7.05 10.09 4.04
C LEU A 66 6.01 10.89 3.25
N GLU A 67 6.36 12.08 2.73
CA GLU A 67 5.46 12.82 1.83
C GLU A 67 5.17 12.04 0.54
N ARG A 68 6.15 11.33 -0.01
CA ARG A 68 5.97 10.53 -1.23
C ARG A 68 5.10 9.30 -0.97
N ILE A 69 5.30 8.62 0.16
CA ILE A 69 4.42 7.55 0.64
C ILE A 69 2.99 8.07 0.79
N HIS A 70 2.80 9.18 1.51
CA HIS A 70 1.49 9.80 1.69
C HIS A 70 0.83 10.16 0.35
N HIS A 71 1.57 10.77 -0.57
CA HIS A 71 1.08 11.11 -1.91
C HIS A 71 0.57 9.86 -2.67
N PHE A 72 1.35 8.78 -2.69
CA PHE A 72 0.97 7.56 -3.38
C PHE A 72 -0.15 6.79 -2.67
N ALA A 73 -0.19 6.81 -1.34
CA ALA A 73 -1.32 6.27 -0.57
C ALA A 73 -2.63 6.99 -0.93
N CYS A 74 -2.61 8.32 -0.99
CA CYS A 74 -3.75 9.12 -1.46
C CYS A 74 -4.15 8.76 -2.90
N ALA A 75 -3.18 8.58 -3.80
CA ALA A 75 -3.45 8.16 -5.18
C ALA A 75 -4.02 6.72 -5.27
N ALA A 76 -3.71 5.86 -4.30
CA ALA A 76 -4.30 4.53 -4.15
C ALA A 76 -5.73 4.58 -3.57
N GLY A 77 -6.11 5.68 -2.94
CA GLY A 77 -7.38 5.83 -2.22
C GLY A 77 -7.29 5.46 -0.73
N TRP A 78 -6.08 5.48 -0.17
CA TRP A 78 -5.77 5.09 1.21
C TRP A 78 -5.32 6.31 2.03
N LEU A 79 -6.17 7.33 2.13
CA LEU A 79 -5.84 8.61 2.77
C LEU A 79 -5.42 8.42 4.24
N GLU A 80 -6.19 7.65 4.99
CA GLU A 80 -5.99 7.39 6.40
C GLU A 80 -4.69 6.62 6.63
N LEU A 81 -4.41 5.62 5.79
CA LEU A 81 -3.14 4.88 5.83
C LEU A 81 -1.95 5.78 5.51
N GLY A 82 -2.07 6.63 4.47
CA GLY A 82 -1.02 7.57 4.12
C GLY A 82 -0.70 8.56 5.24
N GLN A 83 -1.73 9.00 5.98
CA GLN A 83 -1.56 9.86 7.15
C GLN A 83 -0.87 9.10 8.30
N ALA A 84 -1.34 7.89 8.59
CA ALA A 84 -0.76 7.05 9.63
C ALA A 84 0.73 6.74 9.38
N MET A 85 1.10 6.44 8.12
CA MET A 85 2.51 6.23 7.74
C MET A 85 3.37 7.47 7.95
N ARG A 86 2.84 8.65 7.58
CA ARG A 86 3.54 9.93 7.76
C ARG A 86 3.79 10.24 9.23
N GLU A 87 2.82 9.96 10.09
CA GLU A 87 2.93 10.14 11.55
C GLU A 87 3.87 9.11 12.19
N ALA A 88 3.86 7.88 11.71
CA ALA A 88 4.69 6.80 12.25
C ALA A 88 6.18 6.96 11.90
N GLY A 89 6.51 7.59 10.77
CA GLY A 89 7.87 8.08 10.49
C GLY A 89 8.88 7.01 10.03
N PHE A 90 8.43 5.87 9.53
CA PHE A 90 9.31 4.75 9.19
C PHE A 90 8.98 4.10 7.84
N VAL A 91 9.89 3.25 7.38
CA VAL A 91 9.71 2.27 6.29
C VAL A 91 10.08 0.85 6.75
N ALA A 92 9.56 -0.16 6.06
CA ALA A 92 9.87 -1.57 6.30
C ALA A 92 9.69 -2.42 5.03
N GLU A 93 10.48 -3.49 4.90
CA GLU A 93 10.37 -4.47 3.81
C GLU A 93 9.27 -5.50 4.11
N GLN A 94 8.57 -5.99 3.08
CA GLN A 94 7.53 -7.01 3.26
C GLN A 94 8.08 -8.31 3.85
N GLU A 95 9.27 -8.77 3.43
CA GLU A 95 9.87 -10.03 3.86
C GLU A 95 10.24 -10.03 5.35
N ALA A 96 10.27 -8.87 6.00
CA ALA A 96 10.44 -8.80 7.44
C ALA A 96 9.20 -9.33 8.16
N LEU A 97 7.99 -9.03 7.64
CA LEU A 97 6.69 -9.39 8.21
C LEU A 97 6.28 -10.86 7.95
N GLU A 98 6.92 -11.53 7.00
CA GLU A 98 6.69 -12.96 6.71
C GLU A 98 7.40 -13.91 7.68
N ARG A 99 8.29 -13.40 8.53
CA ARG A 99 9.14 -14.21 9.42
C ARG A 99 8.51 -14.48 10.80
N GLU A 100 7.28 -14.03 11.02
CA GLU A 100 6.45 -14.33 12.20
C GLU A 100 5.58 -15.58 12.01
#